data_AF-A0A942MSC4-F1
#
_entry.id   AF-A0A942MSC4-F1
#
_cell.length_a   1.000
_cell.length_b   1.000
_cell.length_c   1.000
_cell.angle_alpha   90.00
_cell.angle_beta   90.00
_cell.angle_gamma   90.00
#
_symmetry.space_group_name_H-M   'P 1'
#
loop_
_entity.id
_entity.type
_entity.pdbx_description
1 polymer ?
#
loop_
_entity_poly.entity_id
_entity_poly.type
_entity_poly.pdbx_seq_one_letter_code
_entity_poly.pdbx_strand_id
1 'polypeptide(L)'
;MHVEQKTINLRYGQVGDVLWVRETLKADFDTDDRVVLSKYAADSTHVLYSTNDEYNGSVRHWTSKRKSVPSIHMPKEACRLFLKIKDIRVERLQNISEEDAIQEGIERIKKDGMLSFRSYAVNYEACVFPYVSFETLWKKINGSQSWNENPWVWVIEFERIIL
;
A
#
# COMPACT_ATOMS: atom_id res chain seq x y z
N MET A 1 -37.40 2.09 19.67
CA MET A 1 -36.75 2.27 18.36
C MET A 1 -35.76 1.15 18.17
N HIS A 2 -36.07 0.16 17.34
CA HIS A 2 -35.10 -0.83 16.89
C HIS A 2 -34.25 -0.16 15.81
N VAL A 3 -32.96 0.02 16.07
CA VAL A 3 -32.01 0.40 15.03
C VAL A 3 -31.63 -0.91 14.34
N GLU A 4 -32.15 -1.13 13.14
CA GLU A 4 -31.62 -2.17 12.26
C GLU A 4 -30.14 -1.84 11.99
N GLN A 5 -29.23 -2.60 12.59
CA GLN A 5 -27.83 -2.59 12.21
C GLN A 5 -27.73 -3.19 10.81
N LYS A 6 -27.78 -2.32 9.80
CA LYS A 6 -27.53 -2.70 8.41
C LYS A 6 -26.05 -3.07 8.30
N THR A 7 -25.73 -4.36 8.31
CA THR A 7 -24.38 -4.86 8.09
C THR A 7 -23.94 -4.44 6.69
N ILE A 8 -23.09 -3.43 6.60
CA ILE A 8 -22.51 -3.04 5.31
C ILE A 8 -21.37 -4.02 5.03
N ASN A 9 -21.66 -5.06 4.23
CA ASN A 9 -20.64 -5.99 3.77
C ASN A 9 -19.65 -5.25 2.85
N LEU A 10 -18.48 -4.86 3.37
CA LEU A 10 -17.38 -4.42 2.52
C LEU A 10 -16.91 -5.59 1.67
N ARG A 11 -16.61 -5.32 0.40
CA ARG A 11 -15.89 -6.25 -0.47
C ARG A 11 -14.45 -6.53 0.01
N TYR A 12 -13.96 -5.76 0.97
CA TYR A 12 -12.56 -5.73 1.41
C TYR A 12 -12.30 -6.49 2.72
N GLY A 13 -13.35 -7.02 3.36
CA GLY A 13 -13.28 -7.73 4.65
C GLY A 13 -14.01 -7.01 5.78
N GLN A 14 -13.86 -7.53 6.98
CA GLN A 14 -14.39 -6.99 8.23
C GLN A 14 -13.26 -6.71 9.24
N VAL A 15 -13.54 -5.92 10.27
CA VAL A 15 -12.59 -5.68 11.36
C VAL A 15 -12.14 -7.01 11.96
N GLY A 16 -10.82 -7.18 12.10
CA GLY A 16 -10.19 -8.42 12.55
C GLY A 16 -9.68 -9.32 11.43
N ASP A 17 -10.13 -9.15 10.17
CA ASP A 17 -9.61 -9.92 9.05
C ASP A 17 -8.13 -9.60 8.80
N VAL A 18 -7.37 -10.62 8.38
CA VAL A 18 -5.96 -10.49 8.01
C VAL A 18 -5.80 -10.59 6.50
N LEU A 19 -5.28 -9.53 5.91
CA LEU A 19 -4.89 -9.43 4.51
C LEU A 19 -3.41 -9.74 4.36
N TRP A 20 -3.04 -10.35 3.25
CA TRP A 20 -1.65 -10.54 2.85
C TRP A 20 -1.39 -9.67 1.62
N VAL A 21 -0.35 -8.85 1.66
CA VAL A 21 -0.04 -7.91 0.59
C VAL A 21 0.67 -8.64 -0.54
N ARG A 22 0.26 -8.35 -1.77
CA ARG A 22 0.86 -8.88 -3.00
C ARG A 22 1.76 -7.83 -3.65
N GLU A 23 3.02 -8.18 -3.87
CA GLU A 23 4.03 -7.34 -4.49
C GLU A 23 4.53 -7.95 -5.81
N THR A 24 5.03 -7.11 -6.71
CA THR A 24 5.66 -7.59 -7.94
C THR A 24 7.01 -8.24 -7.61
N LEU A 25 7.23 -9.44 -8.11
CA LEU A 25 8.52 -10.14 -7.99
C LEU A 25 9.36 -9.92 -9.23
N LYS A 26 10.66 -9.73 -9.07
CA LYS A 26 11.62 -9.66 -10.18
C LYS A 26 12.69 -10.72 -10.04
N ALA A 27 13.27 -11.03 -11.19
CA ALA A 27 14.34 -12.00 -11.29
C ALA A 27 15.63 -11.47 -10.66
N ASP A 28 16.35 -12.42 -10.10
CA ASP A 28 17.76 -12.40 -9.80
C ASP A 28 18.47 -13.45 -10.67
N PHE A 29 19.80 -13.41 -10.70
CA PHE A 29 20.61 -14.41 -11.39
C PHE A 29 21.22 -15.35 -10.34
N ASP A 30 21.08 -16.65 -10.55
CA ASP A 30 21.85 -17.65 -9.80
C ASP A 30 23.28 -17.77 -10.36
N THR A 31 24.16 -18.45 -9.64
CA THR A 31 25.54 -18.81 -9.99
C THR A 31 25.70 -19.49 -11.35
N ASP A 32 24.66 -20.16 -11.85
CA ASP A 32 24.58 -20.77 -13.19
C ASP A 32 23.93 -19.86 -14.25
N ASP A 33 23.84 -18.55 -14.02
CA ASP A 33 23.17 -17.56 -14.88
C ASP A 33 21.69 -17.85 -15.16
N ARG A 34 21.05 -18.65 -14.30
CA ARG A 34 19.62 -18.95 -14.39
C ARG A 34 18.82 -17.78 -13.82
N VAL A 35 17.76 -17.40 -14.54
CA VAL A 35 16.79 -16.41 -14.08
C VAL A 35 15.96 -17.05 -12.97
N VAL A 36 16.11 -16.53 -11.76
CA VAL A 36 15.37 -16.99 -10.60
C VAL A 36 14.59 -15.85 -10.01
N LEU A 37 13.27 -16.00 -9.89
CA LEU A 37 12.48 -14.99 -9.21
C LEU A 37 12.79 -15.08 -7.71
N SER A 38 13.30 -13.99 -7.15
CA SER A 38 13.71 -14.00 -5.75
C SER A 38 13.85 -12.61 -5.15
N LYS A 39 13.40 -11.55 -5.84
CA LYS A 39 13.47 -10.18 -5.31
C LYS A 39 12.12 -9.49 -5.39
N TYR A 40 11.81 -8.65 -4.40
CA TYR A 40 10.70 -7.71 -4.53
C TYR A 40 11.11 -6.57 -5.46
N ALA A 41 10.22 -6.18 -6.38
CA ALA A 41 10.51 -5.09 -7.30
C ALA A 41 10.61 -3.74 -6.60
N ALA A 42 9.91 -3.57 -5.47
CA ALA A 42 9.82 -2.33 -4.71
C ALA A 42 11.17 -1.86 -4.14
N ASP A 43 11.95 -2.79 -3.55
CA ASP A 43 13.18 -2.45 -2.84
C ASP A 43 14.37 -3.35 -3.20
N SER A 44 14.19 -4.32 -4.10
CA SER A 44 15.22 -5.30 -4.51
C SER A 44 15.69 -6.25 -3.41
N THR A 45 15.03 -6.27 -2.25
CA THR A 45 15.33 -7.25 -1.20
C THR A 45 14.93 -8.66 -1.64
N HIS A 46 15.65 -9.66 -1.14
CA HIS A 46 15.37 -11.04 -1.47
C HIS A 46 14.06 -11.53 -0.85
N VAL A 47 13.39 -12.48 -1.53
CA VAL A 47 12.27 -13.28 -1.04
C VAL A 47 12.87 -14.46 -0.30
N LEU A 48 12.44 -14.66 0.93
CA LEU A 48 13.20 -15.43 1.88
C LEU A 48 12.39 -16.62 2.35
N TYR A 49 13.07 -17.72 2.65
CA TYR A 49 12.41 -18.92 3.14
C TYR A 49 11.99 -18.70 4.60
N SER A 50 10.69 -18.80 4.88
CA SER A 50 10.16 -18.93 6.24
C SER A 50 9.56 -20.32 6.39
N THR A 51 10.16 -21.13 7.25
CA THR A 51 9.52 -22.31 7.83
C THR A 51 9.77 -22.27 9.33
N ASN A 52 8.69 -22.18 10.12
CA ASN A 52 8.69 -22.31 11.58
C ASN A 52 9.76 -21.47 12.29
N ASP A 53 9.55 -20.15 12.33
CA ASP A 53 10.23 -19.18 13.22
C ASP A 53 11.76 -19.03 13.13
N GLU A 54 12.44 -19.73 12.21
CA GLU A 54 13.86 -19.50 11.92
C GLU A 54 14.10 -19.17 10.45
N TYR A 55 14.60 -17.94 10.24
CA TYR A 55 15.13 -17.51 8.97
C TYR A 55 16.48 -18.20 8.73
N ASN A 56 16.50 -19.26 7.94
CA ASN A 56 17.73 -20.02 7.66
C ASN A 56 18.69 -19.31 6.67
N GLY A 57 18.39 -18.08 6.26
CA GLY A 57 19.21 -17.33 5.30
C GLY A 57 19.02 -17.75 3.84
N SER A 58 18.20 -18.76 3.56
CA SER A 58 18.00 -19.25 2.19
C SER A 58 16.98 -18.38 1.44
N VAL A 59 17.36 -18.03 0.21
CA VAL A 59 16.52 -17.29 -0.72
C VAL A 59 15.53 -18.25 -1.37
N ARG A 60 14.25 -17.88 -1.41
CA ARG A 60 13.24 -18.68 -2.09
C ARG A 60 13.27 -18.40 -3.58
N HIS A 61 13.32 -19.47 -4.35
CA HIS A 61 13.52 -19.48 -5.78
C HIS A 61 12.31 -20.04 -6.50
N TRP A 62 11.82 -19.33 -7.51
CA TRP A 62 10.80 -19.82 -8.42
C TRP A 62 11.33 -19.74 -9.85
N THR A 63 11.29 -20.86 -10.57
CA THR A 63 11.61 -20.88 -12.00
C THR A 63 10.48 -20.21 -12.77
N SER A 64 10.80 -19.15 -13.51
CA SER A 64 9.86 -18.49 -14.41
C SER A 64 10.51 -18.21 -15.75
N LYS A 65 9.73 -18.31 -16.82
CA LYS A 65 10.16 -17.89 -18.16
C LYS A 65 10.23 -16.36 -18.29
N ARG A 66 9.75 -15.61 -17.29
CA ARG A 66 9.69 -14.14 -17.28
C ARG A 66 10.65 -13.58 -16.22
N LYS A 67 11.30 -12.47 -16.55
CA LYS A 67 12.17 -11.71 -15.63
C LYS A 67 11.41 -10.93 -14.55
N SER A 68 10.08 -10.86 -14.65
CA SER A 68 9.19 -10.21 -13.69
C SER A 68 7.86 -10.95 -13.62
N VAL A 69 7.31 -11.05 -12.42
CA VAL A 69 5.99 -11.61 -12.14
C VAL A 69 5.15 -10.54 -11.48
N PRO A 70 4.04 -10.12 -12.13
CA PRO A 70 3.09 -9.17 -11.54
C PRO A 70 2.54 -9.66 -10.20
N SER A 71 2.22 -8.72 -9.31
CA SER A 71 1.71 -9.00 -7.96
C SER A 71 0.52 -9.96 -7.93
N ILE A 72 -0.37 -9.93 -8.92
CA ILE A 72 -1.53 -10.83 -9.00
C ILE A 72 -1.17 -12.32 -9.04
N HIS A 73 0.06 -12.65 -9.46
CA HIS A 73 0.60 -14.00 -9.56
C HIS A 73 1.62 -14.31 -8.44
N MET A 74 1.80 -13.39 -7.48
CA MET A 74 2.67 -13.62 -6.34
C MET A 74 2.08 -14.74 -5.44
N PRO A 75 2.84 -15.81 -5.15
CA PRO A 75 2.39 -16.86 -4.23
C PRO A 75 2.33 -16.33 -2.78
N LYS A 76 1.45 -16.90 -1.95
CA LYS A 76 1.21 -16.42 -0.57
C LYS A 76 2.45 -16.55 0.32
N GLU A 77 3.25 -17.57 0.08
CA GLU A 77 4.47 -17.85 0.82
C GLU A 77 5.59 -16.84 0.52
N ALA A 78 5.45 -16.04 -0.54
CA ALA A 78 6.30 -14.88 -0.80
C ALA A 78 5.80 -13.61 -0.10
N CYS A 79 4.74 -13.70 0.72
CA CYS A 79 4.25 -12.53 1.42
C CYS A 79 5.12 -12.23 2.64
N ARG A 80 5.59 -10.98 2.72
CA ARG A 80 6.34 -10.45 3.87
C ARG A 80 5.57 -9.41 4.69
N LEU A 81 4.33 -9.12 4.29
CA LEU A 81 3.53 -8.05 4.87
C LEU A 81 2.09 -8.52 5.05
N PHE A 82 1.72 -8.73 6.31
CA PHE A 82 0.36 -9.03 6.74
C PHE A 82 -0.24 -7.79 7.39
N LEU A 83 -1.46 -7.44 6.98
CA LEU A 83 -2.20 -6.28 7.46
C LEU A 83 -3.51 -6.77 8.07
N LYS A 84 -3.71 -6.54 9.36
CA LYS A 84 -5.00 -6.80 10.02
C LYS A 84 -5.86 -5.55 9.98
N ILE A 85 -7.13 -5.71 9.62
CA ILE A 85 -8.08 -4.61 9.60
C ILE A 85 -8.42 -4.22 11.04
N LYS A 86 -8.10 -2.99 11.44
CA LYS A 86 -8.30 -2.46 12.78
C LYS A 86 -9.63 -1.72 12.92
N ASP A 87 -9.99 -0.94 11.90
CA ASP A 87 -11.24 -0.17 11.88
C ASP A 87 -11.74 0.03 10.44
N ILE A 88 -13.06 0.18 10.30
CA ILE A 88 -13.74 0.47 9.03
C ILE A 88 -14.84 1.48 9.29
N ARG A 89 -14.79 2.61 8.58
CA ARG A 89 -15.82 3.66 8.67
C ARG A 89 -16.08 4.34 7.34
N VAL A 90 -17.18 5.08 7.27
CA VAL A 90 -17.59 5.87 6.09
C VAL A 90 -17.47 7.34 6.43
N GLU A 91 -16.73 8.09 5.61
CA GLU A 91 -16.53 9.53 5.78
C GLU A 91 -16.66 10.27 4.46
N ARG A 92 -16.86 11.58 4.51
CA ARG A 92 -16.73 12.44 3.34
C ARG A 92 -15.24 12.61 3.04
N LEU A 93 -14.86 12.52 1.76
CA LEU A 93 -13.46 12.64 1.32
C LEU A 93 -12.75 13.88 1.91
N GLN A 94 -13.42 15.04 1.89
CA GLN A 94 -12.84 16.29 2.38
C GLN A 94 -12.83 16.41 3.91
N ASN A 95 -13.35 15.42 4.64
CA ASN A 95 -13.23 15.37 6.11
C ASN A 95 -11.92 14.73 6.58
N ILE A 96 -11.06 14.30 5.66
CA ILE A 96 -9.75 13.74 6.00
C ILE A 96 -8.95 14.72 6.87
N SER A 97 -8.37 14.21 7.96
CA SER A 97 -7.49 14.99 8.83
C SER A 97 -6.10 15.17 8.22
N GLU A 98 -5.32 16.13 8.75
CA GLU A 98 -3.93 16.31 8.34
C GLU A 98 -3.09 15.07 8.72
N GLU A 99 -3.38 14.46 9.86
CA GLU A 99 -2.76 13.23 10.33
C GLU A 99 -3.07 12.05 9.42
N ASP A 100 -4.35 11.86 9.04
CA ASP A 100 -4.74 10.80 8.11
C ASP A 100 -4.13 11.02 6.72
N ALA A 101 -4.11 12.26 6.22
CA ALA A 101 -3.42 12.59 4.97
C ALA A 101 -1.94 12.20 4.99
N ILE A 102 -1.26 12.36 6.14
CA ILE A 102 0.11 11.87 6.34
C ILE A 102 0.17 10.34 6.33
N GLN A 103 -0.76 9.64 6.99
CA GLN A 103 -0.79 8.18 7.05
C GLN A 103 -1.12 7.52 5.71
N GLU A 104 -1.88 8.20 4.85
CA GLU A 104 -2.11 7.79 3.46
C GLU A 104 -0.82 7.80 2.61
N GLY A 105 0.27 8.36 3.13
CA GLY A 105 1.61 8.20 2.57
C GLY A 105 2.04 9.34 1.65
N ILE A 106 1.49 10.55 1.80
CA ILE A 106 2.03 11.73 1.12
C ILE A 106 3.51 11.95 1.47
N GLU A 107 4.30 12.36 0.49
CA GLU A 107 5.75 12.53 0.69
C GLU A 107 6.06 13.86 1.40
N ARG A 108 6.77 13.77 2.53
CA ARG A 108 7.40 14.93 3.17
C ARG A 108 8.67 15.31 2.40
N ILE A 109 8.81 16.58 2.08
CA ILE A 109 9.94 17.14 1.33
C ILE A 109 10.51 18.36 2.05
N LYS A 110 11.73 18.76 1.67
CA LYS A 110 12.29 20.05 2.05
C LYS A 110 12.30 20.96 0.83
N LYS A 111 11.65 22.11 0.92
CA LYS A 111 11.67 23.16 -0.10
C LYS A 111 12.10 24.47 0.54
N ASP A 112 13.14 25.11 -0.01
CA ASP A 112 13.71 26.35 0.50
C ASP A 112 14.08 26.31 1.99
N GLY A 113 14.54 25.14 2.46
CA GLY A 113 14.91 24.92 3.86
C GLY A 113 13.74 24.67 4.83
N MET A 114 12.49 24.75 4.35
CA MET A 114 11.29 24.49 5.14
C MET A 114 10.72 23.09 4.88
N LEU A 115 10.10 22.51 5.91
CA LEU A 115 9.30 21.29 5.75
C LEU A 115 8.08 21.62 4.88
N SER A 116 7.86 20.79 3.87
CA SER A 116 6.70 20.86 2.97
C SER A 116 6.28 19.45 2.57
N PHE A 117 5.21 19.35 1.80
CA PHE A 117 4.69 18.09 1.27
C PHE A 117 4.74 18.12 -0.24
N ARG A 118 4.97 16.99 -0.90
CA ARG A 118 4.98 16.92 -2.37
C ARG A 118 3.62 17.35 -2.92
N SER A 119 3.61 18.19 -3.95
CA SER A 119 2.44 18.35 -4.81
C SER A 119 2.50 17.30 -5.92
N TYR A 120 1.37 16.63 -6.15
CA TYR A 120 1.21 15.65 -7.22
C TYR A 120 0.57 16.26 -8.49
N ALA A 121 0.34 17.58 -8.49
CA ALA A 121 -0.11 18.34 -9.66
C ALA A 121 1.07 18.71 -10.57
N VAL A 122 0.80 18.96 -11.86
CA VAL A 122 1.84 19.20 -12.89
C VAL A 122 2.62 20.51 -12.65
N ASN A 123 1.98 21.56 -12.12
CA ASN A 123 2.53 22.92 -12.10
C ASN A 123 3.05 23.37 -10.72
N TYR A 124 2.98 22.50 -9.72
CA TYR A 124 3.41 22.81 -8.36
C TYR A 124 4.23 21.66 -7.82
N GLU A 125 5.37 21.95 -7.21
CA GLU A 125 6.27 20.93 -6.66
C GLU A 125 5.97 20.60 -5.19
N ALA A 126 5.38 21.56 -4.45
CA ALA A 126 5.19 21.44 -3.01
C ALA A 126 3.90 22.09 -2.52
N CYS A 127 3.38 21.56 -1.42
CA CYS A 127 2.27 22.07 -0.62
C CYS A 127 2.76 22.34 0.80
N VAL A 128 2.20 23.35 1.45
CA VAL A 128 2.50 23.64 2.87
C VAL A 128 1.77 22.66 3.79
N PHE A 129 0.53 22.30 3.44
CA PHE A 129 -0.35 21.48 4.26
C PHE A 129 -0.53 20.06 3.70
N PRO A 130 -0.49 19.01 4.56
CA PRO A 130 -0.80 17.63 4.18
C PRO A 130 -2.11 17.48 3.41
N TYR A 131 -3.18 18.14 3.85
CA TYR A 131 -4.51 18.10 3.24
C TYR A 131 -4.48 18.51 1.77
N VAL A 132 -3.76 19.58 1.45
CA VAL A 132 -3.60 20.06 0.06
C VAL A 132 -2.74 19.10 -0.76
N SER A 133 -1.70 18.51 -0.16
CA SER A 133 -0.91 17.47 -0.81
C SER A 133 -1.78 16.25 -1.15
N PHE A 134 -2.58 15.78 -0.21
CA PHE A 134 -3.52 14.69 -0.41
C PHE A 134 -4.58 15.01 -1.47
N GLU A 135 -5.12 16.23 -1.49
CA GLU A 135 -6.01 16.69 -2.56
C GLU A 135 -5.35 16.52 -3.95
N THR A 136 -4.10 16.96 -4.10
CA THR A 136 -3.39 16.82 -5.40
C THR A 136 -3.15 15.36 -5.76
N LEU A 137 -2.87 14.50 -4.78
CA LEU A 137 -2.71 13.06 -4.98
C LEU A 137 -4.03 12.42 -5.42
N TRP A 138 -5.12 12.72 -4.71
CA TRP A 138 -6.45 12.23 -5.03
C TRP A 138 -6.86 12.61 -6.46
N LYS A 139 -6.68 13.89 -6.83
CA LYS A 139 -6.96 14.39 -8.18
C LYS A 139 -6.11 13.70 -9.25
N LYS A 140 -4.85 13.38 -8.95
CA LYS A 140 -3.97 12.64 -9.88
C LYS A 140 -4.46 11.21 -10.14
N ILE A 141 -5.00 10.55 -9.12
CA ILE A 141 -5.46 9.16 -9.22
C ILE A 141 -6.88 9.07 -9.81
N ASN A 142 -7.79 9.95 -9.37
CA ASN A 142 -9.22 9.86 -9.64
C ASN A 142 -9.75 10.91 -10.64
N GLY A 143 -8.87 11.78 -11.15
CA GLY A 143 -9.23 12.85 -12.08
C GLY A 143 -9.43 14.21 -11.40
N SER A 144 -9.24 15.29 -12.16
CA SER A 144 -9.14 16.66 -11.64
C SER A 144 -10.40 17.17 -10.91
N GLN A 145 -11.57 16.69 -11.30
CA GLN A 145 -12.86 17.12 -10.72
C GLN A 145 -13.27 16.31 -9.48
N SER A 146 -12.67 15.13 -9.27
CA SER A 146 -13.09 14.14 -8.25
C SER A 146 -13.05 14.65 -6.81
N TRP A 147 -12.16 15.59 -6.49
CA TRP A 147 -12.08 16.18 -5.16
C TRP A 147 -13.31 17.02 -4.81
N ASN A 148 -13.79 17.79 -5.79
CA ASN A 148 -14.92 18.73 -5.59
C ASN A 148 -16.25 17.99 -5.43
N GLU A 149 -16.34 16.76 -5.93
CA GLU A 149 -17.51 15.89 -5.72
C GLU A 149 -17.68 15.51 -4.25
N ASN A 150 -16.60 15.57 -3.45
CA ASN A 150 -16.55 15.22 -2.04
C ASN A 150 -17.31 13.90 -1.73
N PRO A 151 -16.98 12.79 -2.41
CA PRO A 151 -17.74 11.55 -2.30
C PRO A 151 -17.68 10.97 -0.89
N TRP A 152 -18.63 10.09 -0.58
CA TRP A 152 -18.50 9.19 0.56
C TRP A 152 -17.45 8.12 0.23
N VAL A 153 -16.47 7.97 1.09
CA VAL A 153 -15.37 7.01 0.95
C VAL A 153 -15.34 6.07 2.16
N TRP A 154 -14.76 4.89 1.93
CA TRP A 154 -14.39 3.99 3.01
C TRP A 154 -13.03 4.41 3.54
N VAL A 155 -12.93 4.57 4.86
CA VAL A 155 -11.65 4.67 5.55
C VAL A 155 -11.39 3.36 6.26
N ILE A 156 -10.27 2.72 5.94
CA ILE A 156 -9.87 1.43 6.49
C ILE A 156 -8.53 1.61 7.19
N GLU A 157 -8.52 1.38 8.51
CA GLU A 157 -7.30 1.41 9.30
C GLU A 157 -6.69 0.01 9.38
N PHE A 158 -5.37 -0.08 9.21
CA PHE A 158 -4.65 -1.35 9.28
C PHE A 158 -3.60 -1.33 10.40
N GLU A 159 -3.38 -2.49 11.01
CA GLU A 159 -2.19 -2.77 11.80
C GLU A 159 -1.31 -3.81 11.08
N ARG A 160 0.00 -3.55 11.02
CA ARG A 160 0.94 -4.54 10.51
C ARG A 160 1.17 -5.63 11.55
N ILE A 161 1.04 -6.89 11.14
CA ILE A 161 1.32 -8.05 11.99
C ILE A 161 2.42 -8.92 11.39
N ILE A 162 3.00 -9.78 12.22
CA ILE A 162 3.92 -10.85 11.84
C ILE A 162 3.18 -12.17 12.05
N LEU A 163 3.25 -13.07 11.07
CA LEU A 163 2.66 -14.43 11.11
C LEU A 163 3.75 -15.47 10.90
#